data_AF-A0A5N4CRN2-F1
#
_entry.id   AF-A0A5N4CRN2-F1
#
_cell.length_a   1.000
_cell.length_b   1.000
_cell.length_c   1.000
_cell.angle_alpha   90.00
_cell.angle_beta   90.00
_cell.angle_gamma   90.00
#
_symmetry.space_group_name_H-M   'P 1'
#
loop_
_entity.id
_entity.type
_entity.pdbx_description
1 polymer ?
#
loop_
_entity_poly.entity_id
_entity_poly.type
_entity_poly.pdbx_seq_one_letter_code
_entity_poly.pdbx_strand_id
1 'polypeptide(L)'
;MRLMRAERQTRIMDSAQYAEFCESRQLSFSKKASKFRDWLDCSSMEIKPNVVAMEILAYLAYETVAQLVDLALLVRQDMVTKAGDPFSHAISATFIQYHNSAESTAACGVEAHSDAIQPCHIREAVRRYGHKIGPLSPFTTITIEKKE
;
A
#
# COMPACT_ATOMS: atom_id res chain seq x y z
N MET A 1 -3.97 -11.60 -2.59
CA MET A 1 -4.38 -10.71 -1.49
C MET A 1 -5.25 -9.55 -1.97
N ARG A 2 -4.77 -8.67 -2.87
CA ARG A 2 -5.54 -7.52 -3.42
C ARG A 2 -6.88 -7.88 -4.04
N LEU A 3 -6.91 -8.85 -4.96
CA LEU A 3 -8.14 -9.25 -5.67
C LEU A 3 -9.23 -9.73 -4.70
N MET A 4 -8.86 -10.60 -3.75
CA MET A 4 -9.78 -11.12 -2.72
C MET A 4 -10.28 -10.01 -1.79
N ARG A 5 -9.43 -9.04 -1.43
CA ARG A 5 -9.84 -7.87 -0.63
C ARG A 5 -10.83 -7.01 -1.41
N ALA A 6 -10.55 -6.73 -2.67
CA ALA A 6 -11.41 -5.97 -3.56
C ALA A 6 -12.79 -6.64 -3.70
N GLU A 7 -12.82 -7.95 -3.95
CA GLU A 7 -14.08 -8.69 -4.08
C GLU A 7 -14.92 -8.63 -2.80
N ARG A 8 -14.29 -8.81 -1.63
CA ARG A 8 -14.98 -8.68 -0.35
C ARG A 8 -15.53 -7.26 -0.16
N GLN A 9 -14.74 -6.24 -0.50
CA GLN A 9 -15.12 -4.84 -0.34
C GLN A 9 -16.33 -4.49 -1.21
N THR A 10 -16.38 -4.96 -2.47
CA THR A 10 -17.46 -4.63 -3.39
C THR A 10 -18.81 -5.23 -3.02
N ARG A 11 -18.86 -6.30 -2.20
CA ARG A 11 -20.11 -6.95 -1.78
C ARG A 11 -20.97 -6.11 -0.86
N ILE A 12 -20.39 -5.11 -0.19
CA ILE A 12 -21.05 -4.25 0.80
C ILE A 12 -21.20 -2.80 0.32
N MET A 13 -20.79 -2.51 -0.91
CA MET A 13 -20.88 -1.15 -1.46
C MET A 13 -22.29 -0.85 -1.95
N ASP A 14 -22.72 0.39 -1.74
CA ASP A 14 -23.86 0.95 -2.47
C ASP A 14 -23.50 1.30 -3.93
N SER A 15 -24.49 1.72 -4.71
CA SER A 15 -24.32 2.05 -6.13
C SER A 15 -23.31 3.18 -6.37
N ALA A 16 -23.32 4.22 -5.54
CA ALA A 16 -22.44 5.37 -5.70
C ALA A 16 -20.99 5.00 -5.36
N GLN A 17 -20.79 4.28 -4.26
CA GLN A 17 -19.49 3.76 -3.85
C GLN A 17 -18.90 2.79 -4.89
N TYR A 18 -19.73 1.92 -5.47
CA TYR A 18 -19.29 1.00 -6.51
C TYR A 18 -18.87 1.74 -7.79
N ALA A 19 -19.58 2.80 -8.18
CA ALA A 19 -19.21 3.63 -9.33
C ALA A 19 -17.85 4.32 -9.11
N GLU A 20 -17.63 4.94 -7.94
CA GLU A 20 -16.35 5.57 -7.58
C GLU A 20 -15.21 4.55 -7.52
N PHE A 21 -15.48 3.35 -7.01
CA PHE A 21 -14.51 2.25 -6.99
C PHE A 21 -14.09 1.83 -8.40
N CYS A 22 -15.04 1.73 -9.33
CA CYS A 22 -14.75 1.40 -10.72
C CYS A 22 -13.94 2.51 -11.40
N GLU A 23 -14.32 3.78 -11.21
CA GLU A 23 -13.59 4.93 -11.76
C GLU A 23 -12.15 4.98 -11.26
N SER A 24 -11.97 4.83 -9.94
CA SER A 24 -10.66 4.83 -9.29
C SER A 24 -9.73 3.74 -9.87
N ARG A 25 -10.27 2.57 -10.19
CA ARG A 25 -9.51 1.46 -10.79
C ARG A 25 -9.16 1.65 -12.25
N GLN A 26 -9.85 2.54 -12.95
CA GLN A 26 -9.55 2.90 -14.34
C GLN A 26 -8.59 4.10 -14.44
N LEU A 27 -8.15 4.65 -13.30
CA LEU A 27 -7.10 5.66 -13.29
C LEU A 27 -5.76 5.03 -13.65
N SER A 28 -4.98 5.74 -14.46
CA SER A 28 -3.66 5.32 -14.90
C SER A 28 -2.79 6.55 -15.12
N PHE A 29 -1.46 6.36 -15.01
CA PHE A 29 -0.46 7.38 -15.33
C PHE A 29 -0.48 7.77 -16.82
N SER A 30 -1.05 6.94 -17.70
CA SER A 30 -1.16 7.25 -19.13
C SER A 30 -2.14 8.39 -19.45
N LYS A 31 -3.14 8.69 -18.60
CA LYS A 31 -4.09 9.80 -18.80
C LYS A 31 -3.40 11.17 -18.88
N LYS A 32 -2.21 11.31 -18.28
CA LYS A 32 -1.34 12.50 -18.34
C LYS A 32 0.03 12.14 -18.93
N ALA A 33 0.04 11.45 -20.06
CA ALA A 33 1.24 10.88 -20.68
C ALA A 33 2.43 11.84 -20.78
N SER A 34 2.23 13.10 -21.15
CA SER A 34 3.34 14.08 -21.24
C SER A 34 4.00 14.32 -19.89
N LYS A 35 3.22 14.60 -18.83
CA LYS A 35 3.77 14.80 -17.47
C LYS A 35 4.47 13.54 -16.95
N PHE A 36 3.94 12.36 -17.27
CA PHE A 36 4.55 11.10 -16.87
C PHE A 36 5.90 10.87 -17.58
N ARG A 37 5.99 11.17 -18.88
CA ARG A 37 7.24 11.14 -19.64
C ARG A 37 8.27 12.14 -19.13
N ASP A 38 7.82 13.35 -18.79
CA ASP A 38 8.70 14.39 -18.24
C ASP A 38 9.21 13.98 -16.86
N TRP A 39 8.36 13.38 -16.01
CA TRP A 39 8.75 12.88 -14.69
C TRP A 39 9.77 11.73 -14.76
N LEU A 40 9.65 10.86 -15.77
CA LEU A 40 10.63 9.80 -16.05
C LEU A 40 11.92 10.32 -16.70
N ASP A 41 11.96 11.60 -17.09
CA ASP A 41 13.04 12.20 -17.88
C ASP A 41 13.38 11.38 -19.15
N CYS A 42 12.35 10.96 -19.90
CA CYS A 42 12.56 10.20 -21.14
C CYS A 42 13.37 10.96 -22.21
N SER A 43 13.58 12.26 -22.04
CA SER A 43 14.43 13.11 -22.88
C SER A 43 15.91 12.77 -22.76
N SER A 44 16.38 12.35 -21.59
CA SER A 44 17.79 12.03 -21.33
C SER A 44 18.14 10.58 -21.68
N MET A 45 17.14 9.74 -21.96
CA MET A 45 17.33 8.35 -22.35
C MET A 45 17.86 8.25 -23.79
N GLU A 46 18.92 7.46 -23.98
CA GLU A 46 19.48 7.15 -25.30
C GLU A 46 18.45 6.45 -26.20
N ILE A 47 17.70 5.50 -25.63
CA ILE A 47 16.63 4.79 -26.31
C ILE A 47 15.30 5.30 -25.77
N LYS A 48 14.54 5.97 -26.64
CA LYS A 48 13.22 6.49 -26.28
C LYS A 48 12.19 5.37 -26.26
N PRO A 49 11.47 5.17 -25.13
CA PRO A 49 10.40 4.19 -25.07
C PRO A 49 9.28 4.55 -26.06
N ASN A 50 8.83 3.56 -26.82
CA ASN A 50 7.69 3.70 -27.72
C ASN A 50 6.36 3.72 -26.95
N VAL A 51 5.23 3.90 -27.65
CA VAL A 51 3.90 4.01 -27.03
C VAL A 51 3.55 2.80 -26.17
N VAL A 52 3.81 1.58 -26.67
CA VAL A 52 3.55 0.34 -25.94
C VAL A 52 4.43 0.23 -24.70
N ALA A 53 5.71 0.56 -24.82
CA ALA A 53 6.63 0.59 -23.68
C ALA A 53 6.18 1.61 -22.62
N MET A 54 5.68 2.78 -23.03
CA MET A 54 5.12 3.77 -22.12
C MET A 54 3.85 3.28 -21.42
N GLU A 55 2.97 2.56 -22.11
CA GLU A 55 1.79 1.93 -21.49
C GLU A 55 2.18 0.88 -20.46
N ILE A 56 3.17 0.04 -20.78
CA ILE A 56 3.73 -0.94 -19.85
C ILE A 56 4.33 -0.23 -18.62
N LEU A 57 5.13 0.82 -18.82
CA LEU A 57 5.71 1.60 -17.72
C LEU A 57 4.63 2.25 -16.84
N ALA A 58 3.58 2.80 -17.44
CA ALA A 58 2.45 3.36 -16.71
C ALA A 58 1.70 2.30 -15.88
N TYR A 59 1.51 1.10 -16.44
CA TYR A 59 0.90 -0.02 -15.73
C TYR A 59 1.78 -0.50 -14.57
N LEU A 60 3.09 -0.65 -14.80
CA LEU A 60 4.04 -1.05 -13.77
C LEU A 60 4.12 -0.03 -12.62
N ALA A 61 4.06 1.27 -12.93
CA ALA A 61 3.98 2.32 -11.92
C ALA A 61 2.69 2.20 -11.09
N TYR A 62 1.54 1.96 -11.75
CA TYR A 62 0.26 1.73 -11.07
C TYR A 62 0.33 0.53 -10.12
N GLU A 63 0.85 -0.61 -10.59
CA GLU A 63 1.00 -1.82 -9.75
C GLU A 63 1.99 -1.61 -8.60
N THR A 64 3.08 -0.86 -8.83
CA THR A 64 4.09 -0.55 -7.80
C THR A 64 3.48 0.26 -6.66
N VAL A 65 2.75 1.34 -6.99
CA VAL A 65 2.07 2.16 -5.98
C VAL A 65 1.05 1.32 -5.23
N ALA A 66 0.24 0.54 -5.96
CA ALA A 66 -0.74 -0.31 -5.34
C ALA A 66 -0.03 -1.27 -4.35
N GLN A 67 0.96 -2.05 -4.80
CA GLN A 67 1.67 -3.03 -3.96
C GLN A 67 2.26 -2.38 -2.70
N LEU A 68 2.88 -1.22 -2.85
CA LEU A 68 3.43 -0.45 -1.73
C LEU A 68 2.34 -0.09 -0.71
N VAL A 69 1.16 0.34 -1.16
CA VAL A 69 0.02 0.65 -0.30
C VAL A 69 -0.50 -0.58 0.44
N ASP A 70 -0.67 -1.73 -0.23
CA ASP A 70 -1.12 -2.96 0.45
C ASP A 70 -0.13 -3.41 1.53
N LEU A 71 1.19 -3.32 1.26
CA LEU A 71 2.23 -3.64 2.24
C LEU A 71 2.24 -2.65 3.40
N ALA A 72 2.00 -1.37 3.15
CA ALA A 72 1.92 -0.36 4.19
C ALA A 72 0.70 -0.54 5.10
N LEU A 73 -0.44 -0.97 4.54
CA LEU A 73 -1.62 -1.34 5.32
C LEU A 73 -1.33 -2.54 6.24
N LEU A 74 -0.60 -3.54 5.74
CA LEU A 74 -0.17 -4.69 6.54
C LEU A 74 0.77 -4.26 7.68
N VAL A 75 1.78 -3.43 7.39
CA VAL A 75 2.71 -2.89 8.39
C VAL A 75 1.96 -2.11 9.47
N ARG A 76 1.00 -1.26 9.08
CA ARG A 76 0.21 -0.49 10.05
C ARG A 76 -0.57 -1.41 10.98
N GLN A 77 -1.20 -2.46 10.46
CA GLN A 77 -1.92 -3.43 11.27
C GLN A 77 -1.00 -4.15 12.28
N ASP A 78 0.20 -4.56 11.85
CA ASP A 78 1.21 -5.17 12.73
C ASP A 78 1.70 -4.22 13.84
N MET A 79 1.77 -2.92 13.55
CA MET A 79 2.22 -1.91 14.51
C MET A 79 1.14 -1.60 15.55
N VAL A 80 -0.13 -1.51 15.15
CA VAL A 80 -1.27 -1.33 16.06
C VAL A 80 -1.42 -2.52 17.02
N THR A 81 -1.26 -3.75 16.51
CA THR A 81 -1.36 -4.97 17.32
C THR A 81 -0.24 -5.14 18.34
N LYS A 82 0.96 -4.61 18.08
CA LYS A 82 2.08 -4.59 19.05
C LYS A 82 1.99 -3.48 20.10
N ALA A 83 1.16 -2.45 19.85
CA ALA A 83 0.96 -1.33 20.77
C ALA A 83 -0.26 -1.51 21.70
N GLY A 84 -1.02 -2.60 21.54
CA GLY A 84 -2.14 -2.94 22.42
C GLY A 84 -1.70 -3.62 23.71
N ASP A 85 -2.50 -3.47 24.77
CA ASP A 85 -2.30 -4.07 26.11
C ASP A 85 -1.90 -5.57 26.01
N PRO A 86 -0.78 -6.00 26.63
CA PRO A 86 -0.34 -7.39 26.72
C PRO A 86 -1.42 -8.40 27.15
N PHE A 87 -2.47 -7.94 27.85
CA PHE A 87 -3.58 -8.77 28.31
C PHE A 87 -4.71 -8.95 27.28
N SER A 88 -4.66 -8.30 26.12
CA SER A 88 -5.70 -8.44 25.08
C SER A 88 -5.80 -9.87 24.53
N HIS A 89 -4.72 -10.65 24.61
CA HIS A 89 -4.70 -12.07 24.25
C HIS A 89 -5.24 -12.99 25.36
N ALA A 90 -5.37 -12.51 26.59
CA ALA A 90 -5.81 -13.29 27.76
C ALA A 90 -7.34 -13.28 27.96
N ILE A 91 -8.09 -12.46 27.22
CA ILE A 91 -9.55 -12.54 27.21
C ILE A 91 -9.94 -13.76 26.37
N SER A 92 -10.01 -14.87 27.08
CA SER A 92 -10.18 -16.25 26.63
C SER A 92 -11.46 -16.50 25.83
N ALA A 93 -11.45 -17.62 25.13
CA ALA A 93 -12.36 -18.17 24.13
C ALA A 93 -13.83 -18.41 24.57
N THR A 94 -14.38 -17.60 25.49
CA THR A 94 -15.77 -17.73 25.97
C THR A 94 -16.60 -16.45 25.74
N PHE A 95 -16.00 -15.33 25.32
CA PHE A 95 -16.74 -14.07 25.11
C PHE A 95 -17.14 -13.77 23.65
N ILE A 96 -16.51 -14.41 22.66
CA ILE A 96 -16.74 -14.09 21.22
C ILE A 96 -17.98 -14.81 20.65
N GLN A 97 -19.07 -14.92 21.41
CA GLN A 97 -20.34 -15.40 20.86
C GLN A 97 -21.49 -14.38 20.91
N TYR A 98 -21.33 -13.19 21.51
CA TYR A 98 -22.44 -12.24 21.63
C TYR A 98 -22.04 -10.75 21.65
N HIS A 99 -21.25 -10.27 20.69
CA HIS A 99 -21.20 -8.82 20.45
C HIS A 99 -21.12 -8.46 18.97
N ASN A 100 -22.19 -8.81 18.27
CA ASN A 100 -22.68 -7.99 17.16
C ASN A 100 -23.66 -6.99 17.81
N SER A 101 -23.37 -5.69 17.74
CA SER A 101 -24.16 -4.57 18.28
C SER A 101 -23.98 -4.22 19.77
N ALA A 102 -23.08 -3.25 20.05
CA ALA A 102 -23.38 -2.07 20.88
C ALA A 102 -22.16 -1.12 20.90
N GLU A 103 -22.42 0.17 20.80
CA GLU A 103 -21.47 1.23 21.12
C GLU A 103 -20.91 1.04 22.53
N SER A 104 -19.59 1.20 22.68
CA SER A 104 -18.98 1.42 23.99
C SER A 104 -18.03 2.61 23.88
N THR A 105 -18.60 3.78 24.16
CA THR A 105 -17.89 5.02 24.46
C THR A 105 -17.25 4.88 25.84
N ALA A 106 -15.95 4.60 25.88
CA ALA A 106 -15.15 4.72 27.09
C ALA A 106 -13.98 5.68 26.84
N ALA A 107 -13.95 6.71 27.67
CA ALA A 107 -13.06 7.85 27.60
C ALA A 107 -11.60 7.49 27.86
N CYS A 108 -10.75 7.76 26.87
CA CYS A 108 -9.39 8.24 27.03
C CYS A 108 -9.18 9.21 25.86
N GLY A 109 -8.40 10.29 26.02
CA GLY A 109 -8.18 11.29 24.98
C GLY A 109 -7.55 10.66 23.73
N VAL A 110 -8.37 10.15 22.82
CA VAL A 110 -7.95 9.67 21.52
C VAL A 110 -7.73 10.94 20.71
N GLU A 111 -6.50 11.46 20.72
CA GLU A 111 -6.02 12.13 19.53
C GLU A 111 -6.42 11.23 18.37
N ALA A 112 -7.25 11.73 17.45
CA ALA A 112 -7.72 10.99 16.31
C ALA A 112 -6.49 10.44 15.59
N HIS A 113 -6.09 9.21 15.95
CA HIS A 113 -4.93 8.59 15.38
C HIS A 113 -5.35 8.29 13.97
N SER A 114 -4.98 9.20 13.09
CA SER A 114 -5.39 9.22 11.70
C SER A 114 -5.23 7.81 11.14
N ASP A 115 -6.34 7.19 10.75
CA ASP A 115 -6.38 5.90 10.04
C ASP A 115 -5.69 5.98 8.66
N ALA A 116 -5.04 7.09 8.33
CA ALA A 116 -4.27 7.27 7.12
C ALA A 116 -2.94 6.52 7.18
N ILE A 117 -2.41 6.19 6.00
CA ILE A 117 -1.07 5.66 5.87
C ILE A 117 -0.07 6.79 6.12
N GLN A 118 0.77 6.62 7.13
CA GLN A 118 1.86 7.55 7.46
C GLN A 118 3.16 7.19 6.72
N PRO A 119 4.09 8.16 6.53
CA PRO A 119 5.39 7.90 5.91
C PRO A 119 6.22 6.81 6.61
N CYS A 120 6.05 6.62 7.93
CA CYS A 120 6.73 5.54 8.65
C CYS A 120 6.29 4.14 8.19
N HIS A 121 5.00 3.94 7.87
CA HIS A 121 4.49 2.67 7.36
C HIS A 121 5.08 2.36 5.97
N ILE A 122 5.24 3.38 5.13
CA ILE A 122 5.88 3.25 3.81
C ILE A 122 7.36 2.86 3.97
N ARG A 123 8.11 3.59 4.81
CA ARG A 123 9.52 3.29 5.06
C ARG A 123 9.71 1.86 5.59
N GLU A 124 8.85 1.44 6.50
CA GLU A 124 8.92 0.11 7.09
C GLU A 124 8.48 -0.98 6.11
N ALA A 125 7.50 -0.73 5.24
CA ALA A 125 7.15 -1.65 4.15
C ALA A 125 8.33 -1.86 3.19
N VAL A 126 9.01 -0.78 2.78
CA VAL A 126 10.22 -0.88 1.95
C VAL A 126 11.34 -1.61 2.70
N ARG A 127 11.56 -1.34 3.99
CA ARG A 127 12.58 -2.03 4.78
C ARG A 127 12.34 -3.54 4.84
N ARG A 128 11.08 -3.97 5.09
CA ARG A 128 10.70 -5.39 5.21
C ARG A 128 10.65 -6.13 3.87
N TYR A 129 10.15 -5.49 2.82
CA TYR A 129 9.76 -6.16 1.57
C TYR A 129 10.52 -5.66 0.33
N GLY A 130 11.33 -4.60 0.46
CA GLY A 130 12.10 -4.02 -0.65
C GLY A 130 13.47 -4.66 -0.86
N HIS A 131 13.95 -5.51 0.05
CA HIS A 131 15.19 -6.25 -0.15
C HIS A 131 14.98 -7.39 -1.16
N LYS A 132 15.99 -7.63 -2.01
CA LYS A 132 15.99 -8.77 -2.94
C LYS A 132 15.90 -10.05 -2.10
N ILE A 133 14.79 -10.77 -2.17
CA ILE A 133 14.61 -12.08 -1.49
C ILE A 133 15.12 -13.22 -2.39
N GLY A 134 16.19 -12.95 -3.13
CA GLY A 134 16.81 -13.89 -4.05
C GLY A 134 18.11 -14.45 -3.49
N PRO A 135 18.56 -15.63 -3.95
CA PRO A 135 19.80 -16.26 -3.50
C PRO A 135 21.04 -15.36 -3.71
N LEU A 136 20.93 -14.31 -4.54
CA LEU A 136 21.99 -13.37 -4.84
C LEU A 136 21.95 -12.06 -4.03
N SER A 137 20.98 -11.90 -3.13
CA SER A 137 20.84 -10.69 -2.29
C SER A 137 22.12 -10.24 -1.59
N PRO A 138 22.90 -11.16 -0.96
CA PRO A 138 24.14 -10.80 -0.27
C PRO A 138 25.23 -10.22 -1.18
N PHE A 139 25.12 -10.42 -2.50
CA PHE A 139 26.12 -9.99 -3.48
C PHE A 139 25.75 -8.69 -4.21
N THR A 140 24.62 -8.07 -3.86
CA THR A 140 24.11 -6.87 -4.57
C THR A 140 24.45 -5.54 -3.90
N THR A 141 25.59 -5.47 -3.20
CA THR A 141 26.12 -4.20 -2.66
C THR A 141 26.28 -3.19 -3.80
N ILE A 142 25.42 -2.18 -3.81
CA ILE A 142 25.53 -1.05 -4.73
C ILE A 142 26.71 -0.22 -4.21
N THR A 143 27.90 -0.43 -4.80
CA THR A 143 29.03 0.47 -4.59
C THR A 143 28.68 1.81 -5.22
N ILE A 144 28.18 2.74 -4.42
CA ILE A 144 28.11 4.15 -4.83
C ILE A 144 29.55 4.66 -4.72
N GLU A 145 30.30 4.57 -5.82
CA GLU A 145 31.53 5.34 -5.95
C GLU A 145 31.16 6.82 -5.92
N LYS A 146 31.45 7.47 -4.80
CA LYS A 146 31.53 8.93 -4.75
C LYS A 146 32.74 9.33 -5.58
N LYS A 147 32.49 9.83 -6.79
CA LYS A 147 33.51 10.51 -7.59
C LYS A 147 33.66 11.93 -7.03
N GLU A 148 34.81 12.19 -6.42
CA GLU A 148 35.33 13.52 -6.11
C GLU A 148 35.87 14.18 -7.38
#